data_AF-A0A848VJQ7-F1
#
_entry.id   AF-A0A848VJQ7-F1
#
_cell.length_a   1.000
_cell.length_b   1.000
_cell.length_c   1.000
_cell.angle_alpha   90.00
_cell.angle_beta   90.00
_cell.angle_gamma   90.00
#
_symmetry.space_group_name_H-M   'P 1'
#
loop_
_entity.id
_entity.type
_entity.pdbx_description
1 polymer ?
#
loop_
_entity_poly.entity_id
_entity_poly.type
_entity_poly.pdbx_seq_one_letter_code
_entity_poly.pdbx_strand_id
1 'polypeptide(L)'
;MRARFWFTVATIGAAVGLLGWGAFVTSIDAGLAVPDWPTSFDSYDPFNPWPNWWEVTPILAEHGHRLAGALVGFLTLILAVWTGLTDPRRWMRRLGYAALVLVSFQGLLGGLRVVWVSLDLAVIHACTAQIFFAVLAAMAYFTSDR
;
A
#
# COMPACT_ATOMS: atom_id res chain seq x y z
N MET A 1 -8.06 -21.55 9.65
CA MET A 1 -8.95 -20.65 8.89
C MET A 1 -9.14 -19.32 9.62
N ARG A 2 -9.57 -19.32 10.89
CA ARG A 2 -9.68 -18.10 11.73
C ARG A 2 -8.45 -17.19 11.76
N ALA A 3 -7.23 -17.72 11.90
CA ALA A 3 -6.03 -16.89 11.94
C ALA A 3 -5.79 -16.11 10.63
N ARG A 4 -6.03 -16.75 9.47
CA ARG A 4 -5.89 -16.11 8.16
C ARG A 4 -6.96 -15.04 7.94
N PHE A 5 -8.18 -15.29 8.40
CA PHE A 5 -9.24 -14.30 8.39
C PHE A 5 -8.85 -13.05 9.19
N TRP A 6 -8.45 -13.20 10.46
CA TRP A 6 -8.02 -12.08 11.28
C TRP A 6 -6.81 -11.34 10.72
N PHE A 7 -5.86 -12.06 10.12
CA PHE A 7 -4.74 -11.45 9.41
C PHE A 7 -5.20 -10.63 8.20
N THR A 8 -6.18 -11.14 7.45
CA THR A 8 -6.77 -10.41 6.31
C THR A 8 -7.51 -9.16 6.79
N VAL A 9 -8.27 -9.24 7.89
CA VAL A 9 -8.93 -8.10 8.53
C VAL A 9 -7.92 -7.05 8.99
N ALA A 10 -6.82 -7.47 9.61
CA ALA A 10 -5.74 -6.56 10.00
C ALA A 10 -5.08 -5.88 8.78
N THR A 11 -4.87 -6.62 7.70
CA THR A 11 -4.34 -6.09 6.42
C THR A 11 -5.30 -5.06 5.81
N ILE A 12 -6.62 -5.32 5.86
CA ILE A 12 -7.65 -4.36 5.45
C ILE A 12 -7.61 -3.11 6.33
N GLY A 13 -7.51 -3.27 7.65
CA GLY A 13 -7.40 -2.13 8.57
C GLY A 13 -6.19 -1.24 8.26
N ALA A 14 -5.03 -1.85 8.00
CA ALA A 14 -3.84 -1.14 7.55
C ALA A 14 -4.06 -0.44 6.18
N ALA A 15 -4.75 -1.09 5.24
CA ALA A 15 -5.08 -0.51 3.94
C ALA A 15 -6.05 0.68 4.06
N VAL A 16 -7.05 0.63 4.97
CA VAL A 16 -7.92 1.78 5.27
C VAL A 16 -7.09 2.94 5.82
N GLY A 17 -6.18 2.67 6.76
CA GLY A 17 -5.26 3.68 7.28
C GLY A 17 -4.39 4.29 6.17
N LEU A 18 -3.84 3.46 5.29
CA LEU A 18 -3.05 3.90 4.13
C LEU A 18 -3.85 4.79 3.17
N LEU A 19 -5.09 4.41 2.84
CA LEU A 19 -5.97 5.19 1.97
C LEU A 19 -6.30 6.55 2.60
N GLY A 20 -6.62 6.57 3.90
CA GLY A 20 -6.86 7.81 4.64
C GLY A 20 -5.61 8.70 4.69
N TRP A 21 -4.44 8.11 4.90
CA TRP A 21 -3.17 8.84 4.90
C TRP A 21 -2.80 9.36 3.50
N GLY A 22 -3.07 8.61 2.43
CA GLY A 22 -2.90 9.07 1.05
C GLY A 22 -3.85 10.22 0.69
N ALA A 23 -5.09 10.17 1.18
CA ALA A 23 -6.02 11.29 1.07
C ALA A 23 -5.51 12.53 1.83
N PHE A 24 -4.92 12.34 3.02
CA PHE A 24 -4.28 13.41 3.76
C PHE A 24 -3.12 14.05 2.96
N VAL A 25 -2.18 13.26 2.42
CA VAL A 25 -1.10 13.75 1.54
C VAL A 25 -1.63 14.62 0.40
N THR A 26 -2.69 14.16 -0.25
CA THR A 26 -3.32 14.87 -1.37
C THR A 26 -3.98 16.16 -0.92
N SER A 27 -4.64 16.15 0.25
CA SER A 27 -5.42 17.29 0.76
C SER A 27 -4.57 18.48 1.21
N ILE A 28 -3.29 18.24 1.52
CA ILE A 28 -2.34 19.27 1.92
C ILE A 28 -1.28 19.55 0.83
N ASP A 29 -1.51 19.08 -0.40
CA ASP A 29 -0.60 19.21 -1.54
C ASP A 29 0.83 18.70 -1.27
N ALA A 30 0.99 17.74 -0.36
CA ALA A 30 2.29 17.20 0.07
C ALA A 30 2.84 16.13 -0.88
N GLY A 31 2.16 15.80 -1.97
CA GLY A 31 2.53 14.70 -2.85
C GLY A 31 3.93 14.83 -3.47
N LEU A 32 4.53 16.01 -3.50
CA LEU A 32 5.89 16.24 -4.03
C LEU A 32 6.87 16.69 -2.94
N ALA A 33 6.52 16.54 -1.65
CA ALA A 33 7.35 16.98 -0.54
C ALA A 33 8.68 16.20 -0.42
N VAL A 34 8.71 14.95 -0.90
CA VAL A 34 9.93 14.17 -1.12
C VAL A 34 10.14 14.05 -2.64
N PRO A 35 11.23 14.61 -3.20
CA PRO A 35 11.35 14.85 -4.63
C PRO A 35 11.84 13.64 -5.43
N ASP A 36 12.31 12.59 -4.76
CA ASP A 36 12.94 11.42 -5.34
C ASP A 36 12.19 10.12 -4.99
N TRP A 37 12.43 9.07 -5.77
CA TRP A 37 11.95 7.70 -5.54
C TRP A 37 12.87 6.76 -6.34
N PRO A 38 13.23 5.55 -5.85
CA PRO A 38 12.72 4.86 -4.65
C PRO A 38 13.34 5.32 -3.32
N THR A 39 14.37 6.16 -3.36
CA THR A 39 14.94 6.82 -2.18
C THR A 39 14.02 7.92 -1.66
N SER A 40 14.29 8.36 -0.42
CA SER A 40 13.76 9.61 0.12
C SER A 40 14.96 10.48 0.51
N PHE A 41 15.12 11.63 -0.14
CA PHE A 41 16.27 12.53 0.01
C PHE A 41 17.62 11.82 -0.22
N ASP A 42 17.72 11.07 -1.32
CA ASP A 42 18.88 10.27 -1.72
C ASP A 42 19.28 9.16 -0.71
N SER A 43 18.42 8.91 0.29
CA SER A 43 18.61 7.87 1.30
C SER A 43 17.70 6.68 1.07
N TYR A 44 18.26 5.47 1.23
CA TYR A 44 17.51 4.22 1.31
C TYR A 44 17.09 3.87 2.75
N ASP A 45 17.51 4.64 3.76
CA ASP A 45 17.08 4.43 5.14
C ASP A 45 15.61 4.88 5.28
N PRO A 46 14.66 3.95 5.49
CA PRO A 46 13.25 4.30 5.60
C PRO A 46 12.92 4.99 6.93
N PHE A 47 13.74 4.84 7.98
CA PHE A 47 13.45 5.37 9.32
C PHE A 47 14.06 6.75 9.53
N ASN A 48 15.19 7.03 8.89
CA ASN A 48 15.88 8.31 8.99
C ASN A 48 16.41 8.82 7.64
N PRO A 49 15.54 9.14 6.67
CA PRO A 49 15.95 9.67 5.36
C PRO A 49 16.49 11.11 5.43
N TRP A 50 15.96 11.93 6.34
CA TRP A 50 16.38 13.31 6.60
C TRP A 50 16.27 13.58 8.11
N PRO A 51 17.25 14.24 8.76
CA PRO A 51 17.08 14.83 10.09
C PRO A 51 15.68 15.40 10.38
N ASN A 52 15.04 14.87 11.42
CA ASN A 52 13.73 15.34 11.93
C ASN A 52 12.63 15.44 10.86
N TRP A 53 12.64 14.56 9.86
CA TRP A 53 11.63 14.54 8.79
C TRP A 53 10.18 14.51 9.31
N TRP A 54 9.96 13.92 10.49
CA TRP A 54 8.67 13.86 11.15
C TRP A 54 8.16 15.20 11.72
N GLU A 55 9.02 16.21 11.86
CA GLU A 55 8.62 17.54 12.35
C GLU A 55 8.07 18.44 11.23
N VAL A 56 8.39 18.10 9.97
CA VAL A 56 7.96 18.86 8.79
C VAL A 56 6.73 18.19 8.19
N THR A 57 5.52 18.73 8.46
CA THR A 57 4.24 18.07 8.13
C THR A 57 4.12 17.54 6.69
N PRO A 58 4.50 18.27 5.63
CA PRO A 58 4.44 17.72 4.27
C PRO A 58 5.37 16.52 4.06
N ILE A 59 6.58 16.54 4.63
CA ILE A 59 7.54 15.44 4.54
C ILE A 59 7.06 14.25 5.37
N LEU A 60 6.56 14.49 6.58
CA LEU A 60 5.91 13.48 7.41
C LEU A 60 4.77 12.79 6.66
N ALA A 61 3.92 13.57 6.00
CA ALA A 61 2.79 13.06 5.25
C ALA A 61 3.26 12.18 4.08
N GLU A 62 4.13 12.69 3.22
CA GLU A 62 4.58 11.99 2.02
C GLU A 62 5.41 10.74 2.36
N HIS A 63 6.46 10.89 3.18
CA HIS A 63 7.33 9.77 3.54
C HIS A 63 6.59 8.76 4.42
N GLY A 64 5.74 9.23 5.34
CA GLY A 64 4.86 8.38 6.14
C GLY A 64 3.89 7.56 5.27
N HIS A 65 3.42 8.12 4.15
CA HIS A 65 2.60 7.38 3.19
C HIS A 65 3.39 6.25 2.53
N ARG A 66 4.65 6.51 2.15
CA ARG A 66 5.55 5.48 1.59
C ARG A 66 5.76 4.34 2.59
N LEU A 67 5.99 4.65 3.86
CA LEU A 67 6.15 3.67 4.94
C LEU A 67 4.89 2.83 5.16
N ALA A 68 3.72 3.49 5.21
CA ALA A 68 2.43 2.80 5.30
C ALA A 68 2.19 1.91 4.07
N GLY A 69 2.56 2.38 2.87
CA GLY A 69 2.50 1.62 1.63
C GLY A 69 3.38 0.36 1.66
N ALA A 70 4.62 0.49 2.15
CA ALA A 70 5.54 -0.62 2.33
C ALA A 70 5.00 -1.65 3.34
N LEU A 71 4.42 -1.20 4.46
CA LEU A 71 3.77 -2.07 5.44
C LEU A 71 2.61 -2.85 4.82
N VAL A 72 1.69 -2.18 4.12
CA VAL A 72 0.55 -2.84 3.45
C VAL A 72 1.03 -3.81 2.36
N GLY A 73 2.05 -3.44 1.60
CA GLY A 73 2.70 -4.32 0.62
C GLY A 73 3.28 -5.58 1.27
N PHE A 74 3.97 -5.44 2.39
CA PHE A 74 4.54 -6.56 3.15
C PHE A 74 3.46 -7.49 3.73
N LEU A 75 2.40 -6.93 4.33
CA LEU A 75 1.26 -7.71 4.82
C LEU A 75 0.57 -8.46 3.67
N THR A 76 0.43 -7.82 2.52
CA THR A 76 -0.15 -8.43 1.31
C THR A 76 0.73 -9.57 0.78
N LEU A 77 2.05 -9.43 0.82
CA LEU A 77 2.98 -10.50 0.45
C LEU A 77 2.79 -11.73 1.35
N ILE A 78 2.74 -11.53 2.68
CA ILE A 78 2.46 -12.62 3.63
C ILE A 78 1.11 -13.27 3.31
N LEU A 79 0.07 -12.46 3.10
CA LEU A 79 -1.27 -12.95 2.79
C LEU A 79 -1.29 -13.77 1.48
N ALA A 80 -0.60 -13.31 0.45
CA ALA A 80 -0.50 -13.97 -0.85
C ALA A 80 0.23 -15.32 -0.74
N VAL A 81 1.37 -15.35 -0.04
CA VAL A 81 2.14 -16.58 0.20
C VAL A 81 1.32 -17.55 1.06
N TRP A 82 0.76 -17.10 2.18
CA TRP A 82 -0.03 -17.94 3.08
C TRP A 82 -1.26 -18.52 2.36
N THR A 83 -2.00 -17.69 1.62
CA THR A 83 -3.15 -18.15 0.81
C THR A 83 -2.68 -19.13 -0.28
N GLY A 84 -1.57 -18.83 -0.95
CA GLY A 84 -0.98 -19.64 -1.99
C GLY A 84 -0.56 -21.04 -1.53
N LEU A 85 -0.09 -21.17 -0.29
CA LEU A 85 0.36 -22.43 0.30
C LEU A 85 -0.76 -23.24 0.97
N THR A 86 -1.79 -22.58 1.50
CA THR A 86 -2.74 -23.24 2.41
C THR A 86 -4.21 -23.24 1.95
N ASP A 87 -4.58 -22.48 0.91
CA ASP A 87 -5.95 -22.52 0.39
C ASP A 87 -6.11 -23.60 -0.70
N PRO A 88 -7.05 -24.57 -0.54
CA PRO A 88 -7.26 -25.61 -1.55
C PRO A 88 -7.90 -25.06 -2.84
N ARG A 89 -8.54 -23.89 -2.78
CA ARG A 89 -9.26 -23.30 -3.93
C ARG A 89 -8.27 -22.58 -4.83
N ARG A 90 -8.05 -23.09 -6.05
CA ARG A 90 -7.12 -22.50 -7.04
C ARG A 90 -7.42 -21.02 -7.32
N TRP A 91 -8.70 -20.63 -7.37
CA TRP A 91 -9.10 -19.24 -7.62
C TRP A 91 -8.72 -18.31 -6.45
N MET A 92 -8.76 -18.79 -5.21
CA MET A 92 -8.37 -18.00 -4.03
C MET A 92 -6.86 -17.75 -4.01
N ARG A 93 -6.07 -18.75 -4.42
CA ARG A 93 -4.61 -18.60 -4.63
C ARG A 93 -4.30 -17.55 -5.68
N ARG A 94 -5.01 -17.59 -6.82
CA ARG A 94 -4.89 -16.57 -7.88
C ARG A 94 -5.26 -15.18 -7.38
N LEU A 95 -6.32 -15.08 -6.56
CA LEU A 95 -6.74 -13.81 -5.98
C LEU A 95 -5.68 -13.22 -5.03
N GLY A 96 -5.04 -14.06 -4.21
CA GLY A 96 -3.91 -13.64 -3.37
C GLY A 96 -2.72 -13.13 -4.17
N TYR A 97 -2.32 -13.82 -5.24
CA TYR A 97 -1.26 -13.32 -6.12
C TYR A 97 -1.66 -12.06 -6.90
N ALA A 98 -2.92 -11.95 -7.31
CA ALA A 98 -3.45 -10.73 -7.94
C ALA A 98 -3.37 -9.53 -6.99
N ALA A 99 -3.69 -9.71 -5.70
CA ALA A 99 -3.53 -8.66 -4.69
C ALA A 99 -2.07 -8.19 -4.58
N LEU A 100 -1.12 -9.12 -4.58
CA LEU A 100 0.31 -8.80 -4.54
C LEU A 100 0.78 -8.05 -5.80
N VAL A 101 0.33 -8.47 -6.98
CA VAL A 101 0.63 -7.77 -8.25
C VAL A 101 0.04 -6.36 -8.23
N LEU A 102 -1.21 -6.20 -7.79
CA LEU A 102 -1.88 -4.91 -7.71
C LEU A 102 -1.16 -3.95 -6.77
N VAL A 103 -0.79 -4.37 -5.55
CA VAL A 103 -0.09 -3.48 -4.60
C VAL A 103 1.32 -3.13 -5.07
N SER A 104 2.01 -4.05 -5.76
CA SER A 104 3.30 -3.77 -6.38
C SER A 104 3.18 -2.73 -7.49
N PHE A 105 2.13 -2.85 -8.31
CA PHE A 105 1.80 -1.86 -9.33
C PHE A 105 1.40 -0.51 -8.71
N GLN A 106 0.70 -0.50 -7.57
CA GLN A 106 0.44 0.73 -6.82
C GLN A 106 1.74 1.42 -6.38
N GLY A 107 2.70 0.67 -5.83
CA GLY A 107 4.01 1.21 -5.46
C GLY A 107 4.75 1.82 -6.65
N LEU A 108 4.69 1.15 -7.82
CA LEU A 108 5.26 1.67 -9.06
C LEU A 108 4.57 2.97 -9.51
N LEU A 109 3.23 2.99 -9.57
CA LEU A 109 2.47 4.20 -9.93
C LEU A 109 2.74 5.36 -8.97
N GLY A 110 2.79 5.06 -7.67
CA GLY A 110 3.09 6.01 -6.60
C GLY A 110 4.49 6.61 -6.73
N GLY A 111 5.49 5.81 -7.10
CA GLY A 111 6.84 6.31 -7.39
C GLY A 111 6.92 7.12 -8.68
N LEU A 112 6.35 6.61 -9.78
CA LEU A 112 6.40 7.27 -11.08
C LEU A 112 5.69 8.62 -11.08
N ARG A 113 4.59 8.78 -10.33
CA ARG A 113 3.90 10.07 -10.23
C ARG A 113 4.74 11.15 -9.51
N VAL A 114 5.73 10.75 -8.71
CA VAL A 114 6.71 11.66 -8.09
C VAL A 114 7.80 12.00 -9.10
N VAL A 115 8.47 10.98 -9.64
CA VAL A 115 9.61 11.15 -10.57
C VAL A 115 9.21 11.91 -11.84
N TRP A 116 8.00 11.70 -12.34
CA TRP A 116 7.49 12.37 -13.55
C TRP A 116 6.60 13.58 -13.28
N VAL A 117 6.43 13.97 -12.01
CA VAL A 117 5.61 15.13 -11.61
C VAL A 117 4.24 15.10 -12.31
N SER A 118 3.54 13.97 -12.19
CA SER A 118 2.35 13.68 -13.02
C SER A 118 1.08 13.59 -12.17
N LEU A 119 0.16 14.54 -12.38
CA LEU A 119 -1.18 14.51 -11.80
C LEU A 119 -2.00 13.34 -12.36
N ASP A 120 -1.86 13.03 -13.64
CA ASP A 120 -2.57 11.91 -14.27
C ASP A 120 -2.23 10.57 -13.61
N LEU A 121 -0.94 10.33 -13.34
CA LEU A 121 -0.52 9.13 -12.62
C LEU A 121 -0.99 9.15 -11.15
N ALA A 122 -1.07 10.33 -10.51
CA ALA A 122 -1.64 10.44 -9.17
C ALA A 122 -3.13 10.07 -9.15
N VAL A 123 -3.91 10.49 -10.14
CA VAL A 123 -5.33 10.12 -10.28
C VAL A 123 -5.47 8.63 -10.56
N ILE A 124 -4.70 8.08 -11.50
CA ILE A 124 -4.72 6.65 -11.82
C ILE A 124 -4.36 5.83 -10.58
N HIS A 125 -3.33 6.22 -9.84
CA HIS A 125 -2.94 5.60 -8.57
C HIS A 125 -4.11 5.61 -7.58
N ALA A 126 -4.73 6.77 -7.32
CA ALA A 126 -5.85 6.89 -6.39
C ALA A 126 -7.07 6.01 -6.78
N CYS A 127 -7.42 5.97 -8.07
CA CYS A 127 -8.52 5.14 -8.57
C CYS A 127 -8.21 3.64 -8.48
N THR A 128 -6.99 3.24 -8.86
CA THR A 128 -6.60 1.83 -8.87
C THR A 128 -6.34 1.27 -7.47
N ALA A 129 -6.02 2.12 -6.49
CA ALA A 129 -5.97 1.74 -5.08
C ALA A 129 -7.32 1.18 -4.56
N GLN A 130 -8.45 1.66 -5.09
CA GLN A 130 -9.78 1.14 -4.73
C GLN A 130 -9.99 -0.30 -5.19
N ILE A 131 -9.44 -0.65 -6.36
CA ILE A 131 -9.50 -2.03 -6.89
C ILE A 131 -8.69 -2.97 -5.99
N PHE A 132 -7.49 -2.55 -5.57
CA PHE A 132 -6.70 -3.31 -4.61
C PHE A 132 -7.45 -3.52 -3.29
N PHE A 133 -8.06 -2.47 -2.74
CA PHE A 133 -8.86 -2.57 -1.52
C PHE A 133 -10.05 -3.54 -1.68
N ALA A 134 -10.77 -3.46 -2.80
CA ALA A 134 -11.89 -4.37 -3.09
C ALA A 134 -11.44 -5.84 -3.17
N VAL A 135 -10.24 -6.11 -3.71
CA VAL A 135 -9.67 -7.47 -3.72
C VAL A 135 -9.38 -7.96 -2.30
N LEU A 136 -8.81 -7.13 -1.43
CA LEU A 136 -8.60 -7.50 -0.02
C LEU A 136 -9.93 -7.78 0.70
N ALA A 137 -10.93 -6.92 0.50
CA ALA A 137 -12.27 -7.10 1.06
C ALA A 137 -12.92 -8.42 0.60
N ALA A 138 -12.81 -8.74 -0.70
CA ALA A 138 -13.26 -10.01 -1.23
C ALA A 138 -12.53 -11.20 -0.58
N MET A 139 -11.21 -11.10 -0.40
CA MET A 139 -10.44 -12.15 0.29
C MET A 139 -10.90 -12.34 1.75
N ALA A 140 -11.21 -11.27 2.48
CA ALA A 140 -11.74 -11.37 3.84
C ALA A 140 -13.10 -12.07 3.87
N TYR A 141 -14.02 -11.68 2.97
CA TYR A 141 -15.32 -12.33 2.83
C TYR A 141 -15.19 -13.83 2.55
N PHE A 142 -14.32 -14.25 1.63
CA PHE A 142 -14.15 -15.66 1.30
C PHE A 142 -13.32 -16.47 2.32
N THR A 143 -12.84 -15.81 3.37
CA THR A 143 -12.16 -16.42 4.52
C THR A 143 -12.94 -16.31 5.83
N SER A 144 -14.07 -15.60 5.87
CA SER A 144 -14.89 -15.40 7.09
C SER A 144 -15.63 -16.65 7.54
N ASP A 145 -16.15 -17.45 6.59
CA ASP A 145 -17.03 -18.58 6.91
C ASP A 145 -16.39 -19.93 6.58
N ARG A 146 -15.49 -20.39 7.47
CA ARG A 146 -15.23 -21.80 7.83
C ARG A 146 -14.55 -21.90 9.20
#